data_AF-A0A8S2VQU4-F1
#
_entry.id   AF-A0A8S2VQU4-F1
#
_cell.length_a   1.000
_cell.length_b   1.000
_cell.length_c   1.000
_cell.angle_alpha   90.00
_cell.angle_beta   90.00
_cell.angle_gamma   90.00
#
_symmetry.space_group_name_H-M   'P 1'
#
loop_
_entity.id
_entity.type
_entity.pdbx_description
1 polymer ?
#
loop_
_entity_poly.entity_id
_entity_poly.type
_entity_poly.pdbx_seq_one_letter_code
_entity_poly.pdbx_strand_id
1 'polypeptide(L)'
;MFHEMKNSLYKTRNDSYPPAPHTVNDVKIEGIWRKTLSGESFVLLDSIHPIFGTTESLQQLSTCDNTHLFMDEAFKSCPRPFYQLYTIHSINDDLSTPKLYSLLPDKKGSTYISLLNGIQNLFHMNNIYINPKYITIDFEQAAINAITLVFPNATIKGCNFHFNKCMYTKLQELGFQSSFINAKSSDPDEINIRTLYKKTCALAFMPPQEVGKIWTLIMTSISRY
;
A
#
# COMPACT_ATOMS: atom_id res chain seq x y z
N MET A 1 39.20 -4.30 -6.54
CA MET A 1 38.74 -3.85 -7.88
C MET A 1 37.23 -3.57 -7.96
N PHE A 2 36.32 -4.57 -7.95
CA PHE A 2 34.86 -4.31 -8.12
C PHE A 2 34.24 -3.50 -6.96
N HIS A 3 34.68 -3.76 -5.72
CA HIS A 3 34.22 -3.00 -4.55
C HIS A 3 34.72 -1.54 -4.53
N GLU A 4 35.94 -1.29 -5.01
CA GLU A 4 36.53 0.05 -5.07
C GLU A 4 35.89 0.90 -6.17
N MET A 5 35.60 0.30 -7.34
CA MET A 5 34.83 0.96 -8.40
C MET A 5 33.41 1.30 -7.94
N LYS A 6 32.75 0.37 -7.25
CA LYS A 6 31.43 0.59 -6.66
C LYS A 6 31.46 1.78 -5.68
N ASN A 7 32.41 1.79 -4.75
CA ASN A 7 32.55 2.87 -3.76
C ASN A 7 32.89 4.23 -4.40
N SER A 8 33.73 4.25 -5.44
CA SER A 8 34.04 5.45 -6.21
C SER A 8 32.79 6.03 -6.89
N LEU A 9 32.00 5.17 -7.56
CA LEU A 9 30.74 5.57 -8.18
C LEU A 9 29.73 6.10 -7.16
N TYR A 10 29.57 5.45 -6.00
CA TYR A 10 28.70 5.97 -4.93
C TYR A 10 29.17 7.32 -4.40
N LYS A 11 30.48 7.52 -4.25
CA LYS A 11 31.06 8.79 -3.79
C LYS A 11 30.80 9.92 -4.77
N THR A 12 31.15 9.73 -6.05
CA THR A 12 30.88 10.73 -7.10
C THR A 12 29.40 11.04 -7.25
N ARG A 13 28.53 10.04 -7.08
CA ARG A 13 27.08 10.26 -7.08
C ARG A 13 26.64 11.08 -5.86
N ASN A 14 27.16 10.79 -4.67
CA ASN A 14 26.86 11.54 -3.45
C ASN A 14 27.32 12.99 -3.53
N ASP A 15 28.45 13.26 -4.19
CA ASP A 15 28.92 14.64 -4.40
C ASP A 15 27.95 15.47 -5.24
N SER A 16 27.08 14.82 -6.04
CA SER A 16 26.03 15.46 -6.85
C SER A 16 24.66 15.58 -6.16
N TYR A 17 24.47 14.99 -4.97
CA TYR A 17 23.21 15.11 -4.22
C TYR A 17 23.29 16.19 -3.14
N PRO A 18 22.16 16.84 -2.80
CA PRO A 18 22.11 17.70 -1.63
C PRO A 18 22.40 16.90 -0.35
N PRO A 19 22.86 17.58 0.72
CA PRO A 19 23.04 16.96 2.03
C PRO A 19 21.75 16.27 2.51
N ALA A 20 21.90 15.16 3.23
CA ALA A 20 20.75 14.45 3.78
C ALA A 20 19.99 15.36 4.77
N PRO A 21 18.67 15.53 4.62
CA PRO A 21 17.88 16.39 5.49
C PRO A 21 17.79 15.80 6.90
N HIS A 22 17.84 16.67 7.92
CA HIS A 22 17.70 16.27 9.32
C HIS A 22 16.25 16.31 9.79
N THR A 23 15.50 17.31 9.34
CA THR A 23 14.07 17.52 9.63
C THR A 23 13.27 17.65 8.35
N VAL A 24 11.95 17.43 8.43
CA VAL A 24 11.06 17.52 7.24
C VAL A 24 11.15 18.91 6.60
N ASN A 25 11.37 19.96 7.41
CA ASN A 25 11.50 21.33 6.93
C ASN A 25 12.82 21.60 6.17
N ASP A 26 13.83 20.75 6.33
CA ASP A 26 15.10 20.88 5.60
C ASP A 26 15.00 20.31 4.18
N VAL A 27 13.92 19.59 3.88
CA VAL A 27 13.71 18.96 2.58
C VAL A 27 13.34 20.03 1.56
N LYS A 28 14.24 20.28 0.61
CA LYS A 28 14.01 21.17 -0.53
C LYS A 28 14.04 20.37 -1.82
N ILE A 29 12.93 20.35 -2.54
CA ILE A 29 12.80 19.62 -3.80
C ILE A 29 12.85 20.65 -4.92
N GLU A 30 14.03 20.88 -5.50
CA GLU A 30 14.27 21.96 -6.46
C GLU A 30 14.94 21.46 -7.75
N GLY A 31 14.84 22.26 -8.82
CA GLY A 31 15.51 22.01 -10.09
C GLY A 31 15.15 20.66 -10.71
N ILE A 32 16.18 19.87 -11.03
CA ILE A 32 16.05 18.56 -11.68
C ILE A 32 15.26 17.55 -10.82
N TRP A 33 15.23 17.72 -9.49
CA TRP A 33 14.55 16.79 -8.58
C TRP A 33 13.03 16.96 -8.58
N ARG A 34 12.52 18.04 -9.18
CA ARG A 34 11.08 18.24 -9.42
C ARG A 34 10.62 17.64 -10.74
N LYS A 35 11.52 17.01 -11.50
CA LYS A 35 11.25 16.57 -12.87
C LYS A 35 11.35 15.06 -13.01
N THR A 36 10.57 14.51 -13.93
CA THR A 36 10.76 13.14 -14.43
C THR A 36 12.04 13.05 -15.27
N LEU A 37 12.45 11.84 -15.65
CA LEU A 37 13.56 11.64 -16.60
C LEU A 37 13.27 12.24 -17.99
N SER A 38 12.00 12.40 -18.35
CA SER A 38 11.54 13.07 -19.57
C SER A 38 11.42 14.60 -19.43
N GLY A 39 11.66 15.17 -18.24
CA GLY A 39 11.60 16.62 -17.99
C GLY A 39 10.23 17.16 -17.57
N GLU A 40 9.24 16.30 -17.39
CA GLU A 40 7.88 16.67 -16.95
C GLU A 40 7.86 17.01 -15.46
N SER A 41 6.92 17.84 -15.01
CA SER A 41 6.78 18.12 -13.58
C SER A 41 6.33 16.87 -12.83
N PHE A 42 7.05 16.52 -11.77
CA PHE A 42 6.78 15.35 -10.92
C PHE A 42 6.38 15.73 -9.49
N VAL A 43 6.34 17.01 -9.15
CA VAL A 43 5.83 17.52 -7.87
C VAL A 43 4.52 18.23 -8.13
N LEU A 44 3.41 17.63 -7.71
CA LEU A 44 2.05 18.17 -7.86
C LEU A 44 1.69 19.11 -6.73
N LEU A 45 2.12 18.78 -5.51
CA LEU A 45 1.96 19.62 -4.33
C LEU A 45 3.25 19.63 -3.53
N ASP A 46 3.77 20.83 -3.28
CA ASP A 46 4.95 21.05 -2.45
C ASP A 46 4.51 21.66 -1.11
N SER A 47 4.34 20.80 -0.11
CA SER A 47 3.81 21.16 1.21
C SER A 47 4.46 20.28 2.27
N ILE A 48 3.99 20.37 3.52
CA ILE A 48 4.42 19.47 4.60
C ILE A 48 4.21 17.98 4.28
N HIS A 49 3.25 17.67 3.41
CA HIS A 49 2.99 16.34 2.86
C HIS A 49 3.15 16.44 1.33
N PRO A 50 4.38 16.41 0.80
CA PRO A 50 4.59 16.60 -0.63
C PRO A 50 3.88 15.48 -1.40
N ILE A 51 3.25 15.82 -2.52
CA ILE A 51 2.59 14.87 -3.42
C ILE A 51 3.35 14.86 -4.72
N PHE A 52 3.89 13.69 -5.04
CA PHE A 52 4.62 13.43 -6.28
C PHE A 52 3.75 12.64 -7.24
N GLY A 53 3.92 12.93 -8.51
CA GLY A 53 3.14 12.37 -9.61
C GLY A 53 3.11 13.34 -10.78
N THR A 54 2.44 12.95 -11.85
CA THR A 54 2.19 13.82 -13.01
C THR A 54 0.70 14.12 -13.15
N THR A 55 0.33 15.13 -13.93
CA THR A 55 -1.09 15.35 -14.28
C THR A 55 -1.68 14.13 -14.99
N GLU A 56 -0.89 13.43 -15.82
CA GLU A 56 -1.28 12.16 -16.42
C GLU A 56 -1.57 11.09 -15.36
N SER A 57 -0.77 11.03 -14.28
CA SER A 57 -0.99 10.10 -13.17
C SER A 57 -2.35 10.35 -12.49
N LEU A 58 -2.77 11.62 -12.34
CA LEU A 58 -4.10 11.98 -11.86
C LEU A 58 -5.19 11.51 -12.84
N GLN A 59 -5.00 11.73 -14.14
CA GLN A 59 -5.96 11.28 -15.16
C GLN A 59 -6.13 9.75 -15.12
N GLN A 60 -5.03 9.00 -15.05
CA GLN A 60 -5.03 7.54 -14.97
C GLN A 60 -5.77 7.03 -13.73
N LEU A 61 -5.67 7.72 -12.57
CA LEU A 61 -6.46 7.39 -11.39
C LEU A 61 -7.96 7.63 -11.59
N SER A 62 -8.33 8.67 -12.35
CA SER A 62 -9.74 9.00 -12.61
C SER A 62 -10.40 8.08 -13.64
N THR A 63 -9.63 7.48 -14.54
CA THR A 63 -10.13 6.64 -15.63
C THR A 63 -9.88 5.15 -15.40
N CYS A 64 -9.34 4.76 -14.24
CA CYS A 64 -9.08 3.35 -13.95
C CYS A 64 -10.37 2.54 -13.78
N ASP A 65 -10.26 1.22 -13.91
CA ASP A 65 -11.41 0.32 -13.88
C ASP A 65 -12.28 0.51 -12.64
N ASN A 66 -13.56 0.79 -12.88
CA ASN A 66 -14.54 1.09 -11.84
C ASN A 66 -14.12 2.20 -10.86
N THR A 67 -13.17 3.07 -11.20
CA THR A 67 -12.58 4.06 -10.27
C THR A 67 -12.09 3.40 -8.97
N HIS A 68 -11.49 2.21 -9.09
CA HIS A 68 -10.97 1.46 -7.95
C HIS A 68 -9.53 1.87 -7.64
N LEU A 69 -9.36 2.57 -6.52
CA LEU A 69 -8.05 3.00 -6.05
C LEU A 69 -7.46 2.01 -5.04
N PHE A 70 -6.14 1.84 -5.08
CA PHE A 70 -5.41 1.06 -4.09
C PHE A 70 -4.44 1.98 -3.36
N MET A 71 -4.46 1.95 -2.04
CA MET A 71 -3.60 2.78 -1.19
C MET A 71 -2.69 1.88 -0.35
N ASP A 72 -1.39 2.20 -0.34
CA ASP A 72 -0.38 1.36 0.31
C ASP A 72 0.68 2.19 1.04
N GLU A 73 1.13 1.67 2.19
CA GLU A 73 2.12 2.26 3.08
C GLU A 73 3.44 1.47 3.04
N ALA A 74 4.55 2.16 2.81
CA ALA A 74 5.88 1.57 2.81
C ALA A 74 6.82 2.26 3.80
N PHE A 75 7.21 1.54 4.87
CA PHE A 75 8.13 2.04 5.91
C PHE A 75 9.59 1.89 5.52
N LYS A 76 9.99 0.70 5.05
CA LYS A 76 11.40 0.36 4.80
C LYS A 76 12.03 1.17 3.67
N SER A 77 11.20 1.63 2.73
CA SER A 77 11.61 2.41 1.57
C SER A 77 11.46 3.90 1.80
N CYS A 78 10.98 4.34 2.98
CA CYS A 78 10.78 5.74 3.27
C CYS A 78 12.12 6.43 3.60
N PRO A 79 12.48 7.53 2.91
CA PRO A 79 13.65 8.32 3.25
C PRO A 79 13.45 9.07 4.57
N ARG A 80 14.48 9.06 5.42
CA ARG A 80 14.52 9.99 6.57
C ARG A 80 14.48 11.44 6.07
N PRO A 81 13.84 12.35 6.80
CA PRO A 81 13.29 12.20 8.16
C PRO A 81 11.81 11.81 8.21
N PHE A 82 11.21 11.41 7.08
CA PHE A 82 9.82 10.96 7.06
C PHE A 82 9.67 9.58 7.70
N TYR A 83 8.45 9.29 8.15
CA TYR A 83 8.10 8.04 8.81
C TYR A 83 7.66 6.98 7.80
N GLN A 84 6.92 7.39 6.77
CA GLN A 84 6.38 6.47 5.76
C GLN A 84 6.25 7.10 4.38
N LEU A 85 6.38 6.25 3.36
CA LEU A 85 5.98 6.52 1.99
C LEU A 85 4.55 6.03 1.82
N TYR A 86 3.65 6.92 1.43
CA TYR A 86 2.27 6.60 1.08
C TYR A 86 2.11 6.61 -0.43
N THR A 87 1.43 5.63 -1.00
CA THR A 87 1.26 5.50 -2.44
C THR A 87 -0.19 5.23 -2.83
N ILE A 88 -0.59 5.76 -3.98
CA ILE A 88 -1.90 5.49 -4.59
C ILE A 88 -1.67 4.89 -5.96
N HIS A 89 -2.28 3.74 -6.18
CA HIS A 89 -2.13 2.94 -7.39
C HIS A 89 -3.46 2.87 -8.13
N SER A 90 -3.33 2.73 -9.45
CA SER A 90 -4.41 2.20 -10.30
C SER A 90 -3.99 0.83 -10.83
N ILE A 91 -4.97 -0.02 -11.10
CA ILE A 91 -4.76 -1.25 -11.86
C ILE A 91 -5.25 -0.99 -13.27
N ASN A 92 -4.35 -1.15 -14.24
CA ASN A 92 -4.65 -1.13 -15.65
C ASN A 92 -4.07 -2.43 -16.25
N ASP A 93 -4.83 -3.15 -17.06
CA ASP A 93 -4.40 -4.41 -17.70
C ASP A 93 -3.78 -5.41 -16.71
N ASP A 94 -4.45 -5.63 -15.57
CA ASP A 94 -4.01 -6.49 -14.45
C ASP A 94 -2.69 -6.06 -13.75
N LEU A 95 -2.10 -4.93 -14.13
CA LEU A 95 -0.88 -4.40 -13.52
C LEU A 95 -1.20 -3.24 -12.57
N SER A 96 -0.93 -3.45 -11.28
CA SER A 96 -0.94 -2.38 -10.29
C SER A 96 0.29 -1.50 -10.47
N THR A 97 0.06 -0.21 -10.74
CA THR A 97 1.15 0.77 -10.85
C THR A 97 0.92 1.97 -9.94
N PRO A 98 1.93 2.37 -9.15
CA PRO A 98 1.83 3.57 -8.33
C PRO A 98 1.78 4.82 -9.20
N LYS A 99 0.78 5.67 -8.94
CA LYS A 99 0.48 6.90 -9.67
C LYS A 99 0.84 8.14 -8.85
N LEU A 100 0.52 8.11 -7.56
CA LEU A 100 0.87 9.17 -6.63
C LEU A 100 1.73 8.61 -5.50
N TYR A 101 2.63 9.45 -5.03
CA TYR A 101 3.50 9.18 -3.89
C TYR A 101 3.44 10.34 -2.94
N SER A 102 3.51 10.09 -1.64
CA SER A 102 3.65 11.13 -0.63
C SER A 102 4.54 10.67 0.51
N LEU A 103 5.31 11.60 1.07
CA LEU A 103 6.15 11.36 2.21
C LEU A 103 5.46 11.92 3.45
N LEU A 104 5.16 11.06 4.43
CA LEU A 104 4.40 11.43 5.61
C LEU A 104 5.26 11.39 6.88
N PRO A 105 5.11 12.39 7.78
CA PRO A 105 5.92 12.48 9.00
C PRO A 105 5.47 11.51 10.10
N ASP A 106 4.23 11.00 10.03
CA ASP A 106 3.64 10.09 11.01
C ASP A 106 2.43 9.32 10.44
N LYS A 107 1.74 8.56 11.31
CA LYS A 107 0.51 7.78 11.05
C LYS A 107 -0.75 8.41 11.66
N LYS A 108 -0.77 9.71 11.92
CA LYS A 108 -1.94 10.33 12.56
C LYS A 108 -3.10 10.46 11.57
N GLY A 109 -4.33 10.30 12.07
CA GLY A 109 -5.53 10.54 11.27
C GLY A 109 -5.54 11.92 10.59
N SER A 110 -5.10 12.97 11.29
CA SER A 110 -4.98 14.32 10.74
C SER A 110 -4.03 14.43 9.55
N THR A 111 -2.95 13.65 9.56
CA THR A 111 -1.95 13.59 8.48
C THR A 111 -2.56 12.96 7.23
N TYR A 112 -3.26 11.83 7.38
CA TYR A 112 -3.99 11.20 6.27
C TYR A 112 -5.10 12.11 5.73
N ILE A 113 -5.89 12.76 6.59
CA ILE A 113 -6.93 13.70 6.16
C ILE A 113 -6.31 14.85 5.33
N SER A 114 -5.21 15.42 5.81
CA SER A 114 -4.50 16.49 5.10
C SER A 114 -3.99 16.03 3.72
N LEU A 115 -3.38 14.84 3.64
CA LEU A 115 -2.94 14.23 2.38
C LEU A 115 -4.11 14.03 1.41
N LEU A 116 -5.18 13.37 1.85
CA LEU A 116 -6.31 13.01 1.00
C LEU A 116 -7.08 14.25 0.51
N ASN A 117 -7.24 15.28 1.34
CA ASN A 117 -7.77 16.58 0.92
C ASN A 117 -6.85 17.26 -0.11
N GLY A 118 -5.53 17.18 0.07
CA GLY A 118 -4.56 17.66 -0.91
C GLY A 118 -4.74 17.00 -2.27
N ILE A 119 -4.94 15.67 -2.29
CA ILE A 119 -5.20 14.91 -3.51
C ILE A 119 -6.55 15.30 -4.15
N GLN A 120 -7.60 15.45 -3.36
CA GLN A 120 -8.91 15.88 -3.86
C GLN A 120 -8.83 17.27 -4.51
N ASN A 121 -8.10 18.20 -3.88
CA ASN A 121 -7.85 19.52 -4.43
C ASN A 121 -7.02 19.45 -5.73
N LEU A 122 -6.03 18.56 -5.82
CA LEU A 122 -5.27 18.35 -7.06
C LEU A 122 -6.17 17.89 -8.21
N PHE A 123 -7.10 16.97 -7.97
CA PHE A 123 -8.09 16.59 -8.97
C PHE A 123 -8.93 17.79 -9.42
N HIS A 124 -9.47 18.55 -8.47
CA HIS A 124 -10.30 19.73 -8.76
C HIS A 124 -9.56 20.80 -9.56
N MET A 125 -8.34 21.17 -9.14
CA MET A 125 -7.53 22.20 -9.82
C MET A 125 -7.13 21.80 -11.25
N ASN A 126 -7.06 20.51 -11.54
CA ASN A 126 -6.76 20.00 -12.89
C ASN A 126 -8.03 19.70 -13.71
N ASN A 127 -9.22 20.10 -13.25
CA ASN A 127 -10.52 19.80 -13.86
C ASN A 127 -10.77 18.30 -14.07
N ILE A 128 -10.27 17.47 -13.16
CA ILE A 128 -10.44 16.02 -13.17
C ILE A 128 -11.54 15.67 -12.17
N TYR A 129 -12.60 15.02 -12.65
CA TYR A 129 -13.71 14.59 -11.82
C TYR A 129 -13.53 13.11 -11.48
N ILE A 130 -13.41 12.81 -10.19
CA ILE A 130 -13.29 11.44 -9.68
C ILE A 130 -14.18 11.28 -8.45
N ASN A 131 -14.93 10.18 -8.40
CA ASN A 131 -15.66 9.73 -7.24
C ASN A 131 -15.37 8.23 -7.06
N PRO A 132 -14.31 7.86 -6.32
CA PRO A 132 -13.87 6.48 -6.23
C PRO A 132 -15.00 5.58 -5.74
N LYS A 133 -15.34 4.56 -6.52
CA LYS A 133 -16.35 3.56 -6.11
C LYS A 133 -15.79 2.65 -5.02
N TYR A 134 -14.53 2.26 -5.16
CA TYR A 134 -13.85 1.35 -4.25
C TYR A 134 -12.48 1.89 -3.88
N ILE A 135 -12.11 1.74 -2.62
CA ILE A 135 -10.75 2.00 -2.15
C ILE A 135 -10.28 0.77 -1.40
N THR A 136 -9.27 0.09 -1.92
CA THR A 136 -8.59 -1.00 -1.21
C THR A 136 -7.42 -0.43 -0.44
N ILE A 137 -7.37 -0.69 0.86
CA ILE A 137 -6.29 -0.27 1.75
C ILE A 137 -5.91 -1.41 2.70
N ASP A 138 -4.75 -1.29 3.34
CA ASP A 138 -4.43 -2.12 4.50
C ASP A 138 -5.38 -1.86 5.69
N PHE A 139 -5.09 -2.46 6.84
CA PHE A 139 -5.97 -2.44 8.00
C PHE A 139 -5.59 -1.33 9.01
N GLU A 140 -4.93 -0.25 8.56
CA GLU A 140 -4.60 0.90 9.42
C GLU A 140 -5.85 1.74 9.70
N GLN A 141 -6.32 1.70 10.96
CA GLN A 141 -7.59 2.34 11.35
C GLN A 141 -7.59 3.85 11.13
N ALA A 142 -6.46 4.53 11.36
CA ALA A 142 -6.34 5.96 11.16
C ALA A 142 -6.55 6.34 9.67
N ALA A 143 -6.00 5.55 8.75
CA ALA A 143 -6.17 5.77 7.32
C ALA A 143 -7.60 5.44 6.86
N ILE A 144 -8.19 4.34 7.34
CA ILE A 144 -9.60 3.97 7.08
C ILE A 144 -10.55 5.09 7.50
N ASN A 145 -10.36 5.65 8.70
CA ASN A 145 -11.18 6.74 9.21
C ASN A 145 -11.04 8.02 8.35
N ALA A 146 -9.82 8.34 7.94
CA ALA A 146 -9.55 9.49 7.06
C ALA A 146 -10.20 9.32 5.68
N ILE A 147 -10.12 8.13 5.08
CA ILE A 147 -10.77 7.82 3.81
C ILE A 147 -12.28 7.93 3.93
N THR A 148 -12.87 7.39 5.00
CA THR A 148 -14.31 7.47 5.25
C THR A 148 -14.78 8.93 5.31
N LEU A 149 -13.96 9.82 5.87
CA LEU A 149 -14.26 11.24 5.98
C LEU A 149 -14.15 11.97 4.63
N VAL A 150 -13.08 11.73 3.87
CA VAL A 150 -12.76 12.47 2.63
C VAL A 150 -13.47 11.90 1.40
N PHE A 151 -13.67 10.58 1.36
CA PHE A 151 -14.36 9.85 0.28
C PHE A 151 -15.57 9.08 0.83
N PRO A 152 -16.60 9.76 1.36
CA PRO A 152 -17.71 9.12 2.05
C PRO A 152 -18.56 8.19 1.15
N ASN A 153 -18.49 8.36 -0.17
CA ASN A 153 -19.21 7.53 -1.14
C ASN A 153 -18.42 6.28 -1.55
N ALA A 154 -17.13 6.19 -1.20
CA ALA A 154 -16.30 5.05 -1.58
C ALA A 154 -16.57 3.87 -0.65
N THR A 155 -16.72 2.67 -1.23
CA THR A 155 -16.74 1.44 -0.46
C THR A 155 -15.31 1.02 -0.14
N ILE A 156 -14.93 1.06 1.13
CA ILE A 156 -13.62 0.60 1.60
C ILE A 156 -13.55 -0.92 1.56
N LYS A 157 -12.44 -1.46 1.03
CA LYS A 157 -12.14 -2.88 0.96
C LYS A 157 -10.81 -3.15 1.67
N GLY A 158 -10.72 -4.23 2.44
CA GLY A 158 -9.46 -4.68 3.03
C GLY A 158 -8.56 -5.34 1.98
N CYS A 159 -7.26 -5.07 2.04
CA CYS A 159 -6.28 -5.68 1.15
C CYS A 159 -6.12 -7.18 1.45
N ASN A 160 -6.52 -8.03 0.50
CA ASN A 160 -6.43 -9.49 0.65
C ASN A 160 -4.98 -9.98 0.79
N PHE A 161 -4.00 -9.32 0.17
CA PHE A 161 -2.58 -9.67 0.35
C PHE A 161 -2.15 -9.49 1.82
N HIS A 162 -2.47 -8.33 2.40
CA HIS A 162 -2.15 -8.04 3.80
C HIS A 162 -2.90 -8.97 4.76
N PHE A 163 -4.17 -9.27 4.48
CA PHE A 163 -4.94 -10.25 5.24
C PHE A 163 -4.27 -11.63 5.25
N ASN A 164 -3.94 -12.18 4.07
CA ASN A 164 -3.29 -13.48 3.97
C ASN A 164 -1.90 -13.49 4.62
N LYS A 165 -1.16 -12.39 4.53
CA LYS A 165 0.13 -12.23 5.20
C LYS A 165 -0.05 -12.31 6.73
N CYS A 166 -1.03 -11.62 7.30
CA CYS A 166 -1.33 -11.71 8.73
C CYS A 166 -1.73 -13.13 9.15
N MET A 167 -2.57 -13.81 8.36
CA MET A 167 -2.95 -15.21 8.60
C MET A 167 -1.73 -16.12 8.60
N TYR A 168 -0.83 -15.94 7.64
CA TYR A 168 0.40 -16.73 7.56
C TYR A 168 1.36 -16.44 8.71
N THR A 169 1.56 -15.17 9.08
CA THR A 169 2.34 -14.79 10.26
C THR A 169 1.78 -15.46 11.52
N LYS A 170 0.46 -15.47 11.70
CA LYS A 170 -0.15 -16.13 12.85
C LYS A 170 0.12 -17.63 12.86
N LEU A 171 0.07 -18.26 11.69
CA LEU A 171 0.38 -19.67 11.53
C LEU A 171 1.83 -20.00 11.91
N GLN A 172 2.77 -19.12 11.56
CA GLN A 172 4.17 -19.25 11.95
C GLN A 172 4.37 -19.10 13.47
N GLU A 173 3.72 -18.13 14.10
CA GLU A 173 3.75 -17.95 15.57
C GLU A 173 3.26 -19.18 16.33
N LEU A 174 2.30 -19.91 15.75
CA LEU A 174 1.76 -21.16 16.31
C LEU A 174 2.66 -22.37 16.04
N GLY A 175 3.77 -22.22 15.32
CA GLY A 175 4.74 -23.30 15.04
C GLY A 175 4.39 -24.19 13.85
N PHE A 176 3.35 -23.87 13.08
CA PHE A 176 2.86 -24.73 11.98
C PHE A 176 3.51 -24.46 10.62
N GLN A 177 4.60 -23.70 10.58
CA GLN A 177 5.27 -23.36 9.32
C GLN A 177 5.78 -24.60 8.56
N SER A 178 6.25 -25.63 9.27
CA SER A 178 6.75 -26.89 8.68
C SER A 178 5.69 -27.57 7.82
N SER A 179 4.42 -27.50 8.22
CA SER A 179 3.29 -28.07 7.50
C SER A 179 3.10 -27.45 6.10
N PHE A 180 3.66 -26.27 5.83
CA PHE A 180 3.59 -25.60 4.52
C PHE A 180 4.86 -25.75 3.70
N ILE A 181 6.01 -25.95 4.35
CA ILE A 181 7.29 -26.25 3.69
C ILE A 181 7.22 -27.65 3.04
N ASN A 182 6.63 -28.62 3.75
CA ASN A 182 6.49 -29.99 3.28
C ASN A 182 5.11 -30.24 2.64
N ALA A 183 4.84 -29.60 1.50
CA ALA A 183 3.54 -29.69 0.80
C ALA A 183 3.13 -31.13 0.39
N LYS A 184 4.07 -32.09 0.38
CA LYS A 184 3.84 -33.51 0.07
C LYS A 184 3.74 -34.41 1.31
N SER A 185 3.77 -33.84 2.51
CA SER A 185 3.63 -34.60 3.74
C SER A 185 2.30 -35.35 3.77
N SER A 186 2.39 -36.64 4.06
CA SER A 186 1.26 -37.55 4.27
C SER A 186 0.76 -37.54 5.72
N ASP A 187 1.33 -36.70 6.59
CA ASP A 187 0.86 -36.50 7.95
C ASP A 187 -0.57 -35.89 7.92
N PRO A 188 -1.59 -36.58 8.46
CA PRO A 188 -2.96 -36.09 8.50
C PRO A 188 -3.11 -34.73 9.18
N ASP A 189 -2.34 -34.44 10.23
CA ASP A 189 -2.44 -33.19 10.98
C ASP A 189 -1.92 -32.02 10.15
N GLU A 190 -0.79 -32.22 9.44
CA GLU A 190 -0.26 -31.21 8.53
C GLU A 190 -1.21 -30.95 7.35
N ILE A 191 -1.87 -31.99 6.83
CA ILE A 191 -2.91 -31.85 5.79
C ILE A 191 -4.10 -31.02 6.32
N ASN A 192 -4.55 -31.32 7.53
CA ASN A 192 -5.69 -30.64 8.17
C ASN A 192 -5.38 -29.16 8.43
N ILE A 193 -4.19 -28.84 8.94
CA ILE A 193 -3.74 -27.46 9.16
C ILE A 193 -3.68 -26.69 7.85
N ARG A 194 -3.09 -27.25 6.79
CA ARG A 194 -3.05 -26.63 5.46
C ARG A 194 -4.46 -26.34 4.93
N THR A 195 -5.36 -27.31 5.11
CA THR A 195 -6.75 -27.20 4.66
C THR A 195 -7.50 -26.13 5.44
N LEU A 196 -7.36 -26.11 6.77
CA LEU A 196 -7.96 -25.09 7.64
C LEU A 196 -7.49 -23.69 7.26
N TYR A 197 -6.18 -23.49 7.09
CA TYR A 197 -5.62 -22.21 6.67
C TYR A 197 -6.24 -21.74 5.35
N LYS A 198 -6.21 -22.58 4.31
CA LYS A 198 -6.77 -22.24 2.99
C LYS A 198 -8.25 -21.90 3.07
N LYS A 199 -9.04 -22.71 3.79
CA LYS A 199 -10.48 -22.48 3.99
C LYS A 199 -10.74 -21.19 4.76
N THR A 200 -9.93 -20.89 5.77
CA THR A 200 -10.05 -19.64 6.56
C THR A 200 -9.73 -18.42 5.70
N CYS A 201 -8.66 -18.46 4.90
CA CYS A 201 -8.33 -17.41 3.94
C CYS A 201 -9.45 -17.22 2.90
N ALA A 202 -10.09 -18.31 2.46
CA ALA A 202 -11.18 -18.26 1.50
C ALA A 202 -12.47 -17.61 2.03
N LEU A 203 -12.62 -17.48 3.36
CA LEU A 203 -13.78 -16.77 3.95
C LEU A 203 -13.85 -15.31 3.53
N ALA A 204 -12.73 -14.68 3.17
CA ALA A 204 -12.69 -13.31 2.68
C ALA A 204 -13.50 -13.11 1.39
N PHE A 205 -13.81 -14.18 0.65
CA PHE A 205 -14.60 -14.15 -0.58
C PHE A 205 -16.06 -14.55 -0.38
N MET A 206 -16.44 -14.91 0.85
CA MET A 206 -17.82 -15.30 1.14
C MET A 206 -18.67 -14.06 1.45
N PRO A 207 -19.98 -14.10 1.16
CA PRO A 207 -20.89 -13.04 1.61
C PRO A 207 -20.81 -12.89 3.14
N PRO A 208 -20.72 -11.67 3.70
CA PRO A 208 -20.53 -11.46 5.14
C PRO A 208 -21.53 -12.21 6.02
N GLN A 209 -22.80 -12.29 5.58
CA GLN A 209 -23.87 -13.01 6.26
C GLN A 209 -23.69 -14.53 6.31
N GLU A 210 -22.88 -15.10 5.42
CA GLU A 210 -22.62 -16.55 5.37
C GLU A 210 -21.35 -16.95 6.14
N VAL A 211 -20.46 -15.99 6.45
CA VAL A 211 -19.15 -16.25 7.06
C VAL A 211 -19.29 -17.10 8.34
N GLY A 212 -20.22 -16.76 9.24
CA GLY A 212 -20.41 -17.51 10.48
C GLY A 212 -20.88 -18.96 10.26
N LYS A 213 -21.79 -19.17 9.31
CA LYS A 213 -22.28 -20.51 8.94
C LYS A 213 -21.15 -21.34 8.32
N ILE A 214 -20.40 -20.77 7.38
CA ILE A 214 -19.30 -21.46 6.70
C ILE A 214 -18.16 -21.75 7.67
N TRP A 215 -17.83 -20.83 8.57
CA TRP A 215 -16.85 -21.07 9.63
C TRP A 215 -17.22 -22.28 10.49
N THR A 216 -18.48 -22.39 10.90
CA THR A 216 -18.97 -23.54 11.67
C THR A 216 -18.83 -24.84 10.90
N LEU A 217 -19.11 -24.84 9.59
CA LEU A 217 -18.91 -26.00 8.71
C LEU A 217 -17.42 -26.37 8.56
N ILE A 218 -16.53 -25.37 8.47
CA ILE A 218 -15.07 -25.59 8.42
C ILE A 218 -14.62 -26.28 9.71
N MET A 219 -14.97 -25.74 10.87
CA MET A 219 -14.55 -26.26 12.17
C MET A 219 -15.08 -27.68 12.44
N THR A 220 -16.34 -27.95 12.11
CA THR A 220 -16.96 -29.28 12.28
C THR A 220 -16.40 -30.33 11.31
N SER A 221 -15.85 -29.92 10.16
CA SER A 221 -15.19 -30.85 9.23
C SER A 221 -13.82 -31.32 9.69
N ILE A 222 -13.17 -30.55 10.57
CA ILE A 222 -11.81 -30.84 11.07
C ILE A 222 -11.89 -31.64 12.37
N SER A 223 -12.88 -31.41 13.23
CA SER A 223 -13.09 -32.12 14.49
C SER A 223 -13.61 -33.56 14.36
N ARG A 224 -13.67 -34.11 13.14
CA ARG A 224 -14.12 -35.48 12.84
C ARG A 224 -12.96 -36.46 12.63
N TYR A 225 -11.74 -36.00 12.86
CA TYR A 225 -10.50 -36.77 12.92
C TYR A 225 -9.87 -36.56 14.29
#